data_AF-A0A067P5N0-F1
#
_entry.id   AF-A0A067P5N0-F1
#
_cell.length_a   1.000
_cell.length_b   1.000
_cell.length_c   1.000
_cell.angle_alpha   90.00
_cell.angle_beta   90.00
_cell.angle_gamma   90.00
#
_symmetry.space_group_name_H-M   'P 1'
#
loop_
_entity.id
_entity.type
_entity.pdbx_description
1 polymer ?
#
loop_
_entity_poly.entity_id
_entity_poly.type
_entity_poly.pdbx_seq_one_letter_code
_entity_poly.pdbx_strand_id
1 'polypeptide(L)'
;LCLDILIRILSHTDPRDIFCLRMCCRSLHEASVQRIVWTDAVRRIPCRSTWSLSSFQTDKMTLVELQHVATSACRFMSHIRRSLSAGHKLMPPIATRLLNLDVPWLDPSDIGRDMLRLVPGGRFLITTKAKSVVELWDLGYTPTTLIPLYPLATM
;
A
#
# COMPACT_ATOMS: atom_id res chain seq x y z
N LEU A 1 3.30 28.53 18.21
CA LEU A 1 4.11 28.32 16.98
C LEU A 1 3.20 28.50 15.77
N CYS A 2 3.66 29.11 14.68
CA CYS A 2 2.85 29.23 13.46
C CYS A 2 2.61 27.84 12.82
N LEU A 3 1.47 27.66 12.17
CA LEU A 3 1.09 26.43 11.49
C LEU A 3 2.17 25.95 10.50
N ASP A 4 2.75 26.87 9.72
CA ASP A 4 3.78 26.54 8.71
C ASP A 4 5.04 25.92 9.33
N ILE A 5 5.43 26.40 10.52
CA ILE A 5 6.59 25.85 11.24
C ILE A 5 6.27 24.44 11.73
N LEU A 6 5.07 24.21 12.25
CA LEU A 6 4.63 22.88 12.68
C LEU A 6 4.56 21.91 11.49
N ILE A 7 4.02 22.34 10.35
CA ILE A 7 4.02 21.55 9.10
C ILE A 7 5.45 21.19 8.72
N ARG A 8 6.38 22.15 8.73
CA ARG A 8 7.77 21.90 8.36
C ARG A 8 8.43 20.90 9.30
N ILE A 9 8.23 21.02 10.62
CA ILE A 9 8.75 20.07 11.61
C ILE A 9 8.19 18.67 11.33
N LEU A 10 6.87 18.52 11.24
CA LEU A 10 6.21 17.23 11.03
C LEU A 10 6.58 16.58 9.69
N SER A 11 6.86 17.38 8.66
CA SER A 11 7.30 16.88 7.34
C SER A 11 8.66 16.18 7.39
N HIS A 12 9.44 16.36 8.47
CA HIS A 12 10.71 15.67 8.72
C HIS A 12 10.62 14.61 9.83
N THR A 13 9.49 14.48 10.51
CA THR A 13 9.27 13.51 11.59
C THR A 13 8.94 12.11 11.05
N ASP A 14 9.20 11.04 11.81
CA ASP A 14 8.78 9.68 11.44
C ASP A 14 7.25 9.58 11.34
N PRO A 15 6.68 8.89 10.34
CA PRO A 15 5.23 8.75 10.16
C PRO A 15 4.47 8.26 11.40
N ARG A 16 5.10 7.40 12.22
CA ARG A 16 4.50 6.91 13.46
C ARG A 16 4.44 8.01 14.52
N ASP A 17 5.49 8.79 14.66
CA ASP A 17 5.58 9.87 15.63
C ASP A 17 4.62 11.01 15.29
N ILE A 18 4.35 11.27 14.00
CA ILE A 18 3.32 12.22 13.57
C ILE A 18 1.94 11.86 14.16
N PHE A 19 1.59 10.57 14.21
CA PHE A 19 0.35 10.11 14.86
C PHE A 19 0.36 10.31 16.37
N CYS A 20 1.49 10.09 17.03
CA CYS A 20 1.63 10.35 18.46
C CYS A 20 1.48 11.85 18.78
N LEU A 21 2.19 12.70 18.01
CA LEU A 21 2.16 14.15 18.16
C LEU A 21 0.77 14.75 17.87
N ARG A 22 0.02 14.18 16.92
CA ARG A 22 -1.38 14.56 16.63
C ARG A 22 -2.27 14.54 17.87
N MET A 23 -2.00 13.64 18.82
CA MET A 23 -2.81 13.47 20.02
C MET A 23 -2.40 14.40 21.17
N CYS A 24 -1.33 15.17 21.02
CA CYS A 24 -0.80 16.00 22.11
C CYS A 24 -1.54 17.35 22.25
N CYS A 25 -1.85 18.03 21.14
CA CYS A 25 -2.55 19.31 21.18
C CYS A 25 -3.25 19.66 19.85
N ARG A 26 -4.15 20.65 19.89
CA ARG A 26 -4.93 21.08 18.71
C ARG A 26 -4.05 21.59 17.56
N SER A 27 -3.01 22.37 17.85
CA SER A 27 -2.12 22.89 16.79
C SER A 27 -1.32 21.79 16.09
N LEU A 28 -0.84 20.79 16.85
CA LEU A 28 -0.19 19.62 16.27
C LEU A 28 -1.19 18.75 15.51
N HIS A 29 -2.42 18.65 16.00
CA HIS A 29 -3.49 17.98 15.28
C HIS A 29 -3.73 18.65 13.92
N GLU A 30 -3.95 19.95 13.89
CA GLU A 30 -4.18 20.76 12.67
C GLU A 30 -3.02 20.65 11.67
N ALA A 31 -1.78 20.72 12.14
CA ALA A 31 -0.60 20.54 11.28
C ALA A 31 -0.49 19.09 10.77
N SER A 32 -0.77 18.10 11.60
CA SER A 32 -0.62 16.68 11.27
C SER A 32 -1.68 16.17 10.28
N VAL A 33 -2.80 16.87 10.07
CA VAL A 33 -3.80 16.50 9.06
C VAL A 33 -3.53 17.14 7.71
N GLN A 34 -2.53 18.01 7.60
CA GLN A 34 -2.14 18.61 6.34
C GLN A 34 -1.57 17.56 5.40
N ARG A 35 -2.08 17.55 4.17
CA ARG A 35 -1.70 16.60 3.12
C ARG A 35 -0.19 16.62 2.85
N ILE A 36 0.41 17.80 2.80
CA ILE A 36 1.84 17.99 2.48
C ILE A 36 2.76 17.22 3.44
N VAL A 37 2.41 17.15 4.72
CA VAL A 37 3.17 16.41 5.74
C VAL A 37 3.28 14.93 5.37
N TRP A 38 2.18 14.34 4.90
CA TRP A 38 2.13 12.93 4.52
C TRP A 38 2.68 12.66 3.13
N THR A 39 2.54 13.61 2.21
CA THR A 39 3.21 13.56 0.91
C THR A 39 4.74 13.51 1.10
N ASP A 40 5.29 14.38 1.95
CA ASP A 40 6.72 14.39 2.25
C ASP A 40 7.16 13.15 3.05
N ALA A 41 6.29 12.62 3.92
CA ALA A 41 6.52 11.33 4.57
C ALA A 41 6.65 10.16 3.57
N VAL A 42 5.77 10.09 2.56
CA VAL A 42 5.84 9.06 1.51
C VAL A 42 7.07 9.23 0.63
N ARG A 43 7.41 10.47 0.25
CA ARG A 43 8.61 10.77 -0.57
C ARG A 43 9.92 10.38 0.12
N ARG A 44 9.95 10.37 1.45
CA ARG A 44 11.12 9.97 2.24
C ARG A 44 11.30 8.45 2.35
N ILE A 45 10.35 7.63 1.88
CA ILE A 45 10.49 6.18 1.92
C ILE A 45 11.65 5.78 0.98
N PRO A 46 12.73 5.17 1.50
CA PRO A 46 13.89 4.84 0.70
C PRO A 46 13.53 3.84 -0.39
N CYS A 47 13.64 4.31 -1.62
CA CYS A 47 13.36 3.57 -2.83
C CYS A 47 14.59 2.76 -3.23
N ARG A 48 14.66 1.48 -2.82
CA ARG A 48 15.80 0.60 -3.11
C ARG A 48 15.87 0.12 -4.57
N SER A 49 14.85 0.36 -5.40
CA SER A 49 14.88 0.00 -6.82
C SER A 49 14.94 1.25 -7.70
N THR A 50 15.70 1.16 -8.78
CA THR A 50 15.90 2.22 -9.80
C THR A 50 14.61 2.65 -10.53
N TRP A 51 13.46 2.02 -10.25
CA TRP A 51 12.16 2.29 -10.86
C TRP A 51 11.17 3.07 -9.96
N SER A 52 11.60 3.48 -8.77
CA SER A 52 10.67 3.64 -7.63
C SER A 52 10.05 5.02 -7.38
N LEU A 53 10.66 6.14 -7.79
CA LEU A 53 10.12 7.47 -7.39
C LEU A 53 8.82 7.84 -8.10
N SER A 54 8.54 7.26 -9.27
CA SER A 54 7.28 7.47 -10.02
C SER A 54 6.15 6.50 -9.63
N SER A 55 6.40 5.55 -8.72
CA SER A 55 5.43 4.47 -8.41
C SER A 55 4.24 4.96 -7.58
N PHE A 56 4.48 5.94 -6.70
CA PHE A 56 3.44 6.56 -5.91
C PHE A 56 3.04 7.88 -6.56
N GLN A 57 1.91 7.88 -7.27
CA GLN A 57 1.26 9.11 -7.76
C GLN A 57 0.68 9.87 -6.55
N THR A 58 1.55 10.45 -5.72
CA THR A 58 1.18 11.09 -4.45
C THR A 58 0.15 12.19 -4.65
N ASP A 59 0.12 12.81 -5.82
CA ASP A 59 -0.84 13.85 -6.19
C ASP A 59 -2.28 13.30 -6.29
N LYS A 60 -2.43 12.03 -6.68
CA LYS A 60 -3.74 11.36 -6.83
C LYS A 60 -4.21 10.59 -5.59
N MET A 61 -3.32 10.32 -4.64
CA MET A 61 -3.68 9.62 -3.40
C MET A 61 -4.56 10.49 -2.52
N THR A 62 -5.46 9.93 -1.73
CA THR A 62 -6.15 10.64 -0.64
C THR A 62 -5.24 10.81 0.58
N LEU A 63 -5.64 11.65 1.55
CA LEU A 63 -4.89 11.78 2.81
C LEU A 63 -4.77 10.43 3.55
N VAL A 64 -5.83 9.64 3.53
CA VAL A 64 -5.87 8.31 4.18
C VAL A 64 -4.90 7.36 3.49
N GLU A 65 -4.82 7.37 2.17
CA GLU A 65 -3.86 6.56 1.41
C GLU A 65 -2.42 6.98 1.66
N LEU A 66 -2.13 8.28 1.71
CA LEU A 66 -0.79 8.78 2.07
C LEU A 66 -0.38 8.33 3.47
N GLN A 67 -1.28 8.46 4.46
CA GLN A 67 -1.07 7.97 5.81
C GLN A 67 -0.84 6.46 5.85
N HIS A 68 -1.63 5.71 5.07
CA HIS A 68 -1.52 4.27 4.96
C HIS A 68 -0.14 3.87 4.41
N VAL A 69 0.27 4.44 3.27
CA VAL A 69 1.56 4.13 2.64
C VAL A 69 2.72 4.50 3.55
N ALA A 70 2.72 5.71 4.12
CA ALA A 70 3.75 6.20 5.03
C ALA A 70 3.94 5.31 6.27
N THR A 71 2.87 4.70 6.78
CA THR A 71 2.90 3.83 7.96
C THR A 71 2.88 2.34 7.65
N SER A 72 2.94 1.94 6.37
CA SER A 72 2.80 0.52 5.97
C SER A 72 3.87 -0.37 6.59
N ALA A 73 5.14 0.01 6.47
CA ALA A 73 6.27 -0.76 7.00
C ALA A 73 6.21 -0.92 8.52
N CYS A 74 5.95 0.16 9.27
CA CYS A 74 5.89 0.09 10.73
C CYS A 74 4.68 -0.73 11.22
N ARG A 75 3.52 -0.63 10.54
CA ARG A 75 2.34 -1.46 10.83
C ARG A 75 2.60 -2.93 10.53
N PHE A 76 3.24 -3.24 9.40
CA PHE A 76 3.63 -4.61 9.05
C PHE A 76 4.58 -5.22 10.09
N MET A 77 5.62 -4.48 10.48
CA MET A 77 6.55 -4.94 11.52
C MET A 77 5.86 -5.11 12.88
N SER A 78 4.95 -4.20 13.25
CA SER A 78 4.15 -4.35 14.47
C SER A 78 3.24 -5.58 14.40
N HIS A 79 2.68 -5.87 13.23
CA HIS A 79 1.81 -7.03 13.01
C HIS A 79 2.60 -8.34 13.14
N ILE A 80 3.79 -8.43 12.53
CA ILE A 80 4.71 -9.56 12.68
C ILE A 80 5.06 -9.78 14.16
N ARG A 81 5.52 -8.73 14.86
CA ARG A 81 5.92 -8.83 16.27
C ARG A 81 4.79 -9.35 17.15
N ARG A 82 3.58 -8.82 16.98
CA ARG A 82 2.39 -9.29 17.73
C ARG A 82 2.06 -10.74 17.43
N SER A 83 2.13 -11.14 16.16
CA SER A 83 1.88 -12.52 15.73
C SER A 83 2.88 -13.50 16.36
N LEU A 84 4.16 -13.14 16.37
CA LEU A 84 5.21 -13.94 17.00
C LEU A 84 5.02 -14.04 18.52
N SER A 85 4.73 -12.93 19.19
CA SER A 85 4.46 -12.92 20.64
C SER A 85 3.22 -13.74 21.03
N ALA A 86 2.22 -13.83 20.14
CA ALA A 86 1.04 -14.66 20.35
C ALA A 86 1.27 -16.15 20.06
N GLY A 87 2.47 -16.55 19.61
CA GLY A 87 2.80 -17.95 19.30
C GLY A 87 2.18 -18.46 17.98
N HIS A 88 1.73 -17.57 17.10
CA HIS A 88 1.20 -18.00 15.80
C HIS A 88 2.32 -18.52 14.88
N LYS A 89 2.13 -19.72 14.33
CA LYS A 89 3.05 -20.30 13.33
C LYS A 89 2.99 -19.58 11.98
N LEU A 90 1.82 -19.06 11.62
CA LEU A 90 1.58 -18.29 10.40
C LEU A 90 0.93 -16.96 10.78
N MET A 91 1.34 -15.90 10.10
CA MET A 91 0.78 -14.57 10.33
C MET A 91 -0.62 -14.49 9.71
N PRO A 92 -1.68 -14.18 10.48
CA PRO A 92 -3.00 -14.05 9.91
C PRO A 92 -3.04 -12.89 8.89
N PRO A 93 -3.74 -13.04 7.75
CA PRO A 93 -3.88 -11.94 6.80
C PRO A 93 -4.71 -10.80 7.39
N ILE A 94 -4.32 -9.55 7.11
CA ILE A 94 -5.09 -8.35 7.51
C ILE A 94 -6.39 -8.26 6.71
N ALA A 95 -6.35 -8.68 5.44
CA ALA A 95 -7.51 -8.79 4.57
C ALA A 95 -7.27 -9.93 3.57
N THR A 96 -8.32 -10.72 3.33
CA THR A 96 -8.36 -11.72 2.27
C THR A 96 -9.30 -11.20 1.18
N ARG A 97 -8.84 -11.19 -0.07
CA ARG A 97 -9.64 -10.79 -1.22
C ARG A 97 -9.59 -11.90 -2.24
N LEU A 98 -10.74 -12.19 -2.85
CA LEU A 98 -10.87 -13.18 -3.90
C LEU A 98 -10.85 -12.46 -5.25
N LEU A 99 -9.89 -12.83 -6.08
CA LEU A 99 -9.80 -12.44 -7.48
C LEU A 99 -10.34 -13.61 -8.29
N ASN A 100 -11.54 -13.44 -8.84
CA ASN A 100 -12.10 -14.43 -9.76
C ASN A 100 -11.42 -14.23 -11.11
N LEU A 101 -10.49 -15.14 -11.43
CA LEU A 101 -9.81 -15.17 -12.73
C LEU A 101 -10.65 -15.89 -13.80
N ASP A 102 -11.89 -16.28 -13.47
CA ASP A 102 -12.80 -17.06 -14.32
C ASP A 102 -12.95 -16.40 -15.69
N VAL A 103 -12.30 -17.03 -16.68
CA VAL A 103 -12.50 -16.75 -18.08
C VAL A 103 -13.51 -17.80 -18.56
N PRO A 104 -14.67 -17.43 -19.12
CA PRO A 104 -15.72 -18.39 -19.50
C PRO A 104 -15.34 -19.45 -20.54
N TRP A 105 -14.11 -19.40 -21.07
CA TRP A 105 -13.65 -20.15 -22.23
C TRP A 105 -12.40 -21.00 -21.98
N LEU A 106 -11.90 -21.07 -20.73
CA LEU A 106 -10.75 -21.93 -20.41
C LEU A 106 -11.23 -23.33 -20.00
N ASP A 107 -10.72 -24.33 -20.71
CA ASP A 107 -10.87 -25.73 -20.40
C ASP A 107 -10.21 -26.01 -19.02
N PRO A 108 -10.86 -26.68 -18.05
CA PRO A 108 -10.30 -26.94 -16.72
C PRO A 108 -9.00 -27.78 -16.71
N SER A 109 -8.56 -28.27 -17.87
CA SER A 109 -7.27 -28.93 -18.10
C SER A 109 -6.09 -27.96 -18.27
N ASP A 110 -6.33 -26.65 -18.48
CA ASP A 110 -5.31 -25.63 -18.79
C ASP A 110 -4.90 -24.77 -17.58
N ILE A 111 -5.34 -25.17 -16.37
CA ILE A 111 -5.11 -24.50 -15.06
C ILE A 111 -3.61 -24.56 -14.63
N GLY A 112 -2.76 -25.21 -15.42
CA GLY A 112 -1.43 -25.65 -14.99
C GLY A 112 -0.30 -24.62 -15.00
N ARG A 113 -0.51 -23.36 -15.43
CA ARG A 113 0.59 -22.37 -15.59
C ARG A 113 0.23 -20.94 -15.19
N ASP A 114 -0.52 -20.79 -14.11
CA ASP A 114 -0.81 -19.46 -13.58
C ASP A 114 0.38 -18.94 -12.76
N MET A 115 1.20 -18.08 -13.39
CA MET A 115 2.21 -17.32 -12.68
C MET A 115 1.55 -16.12 -12.03
N LEU A 116 1.67 -16.03 -10.71
CA LEU A 116 1.24 -14.89 -9.90
C LEU A 116 2.48 -14.15 -9.39
N ARG A 117 2.61 -12.87 -9.74
CA ARG A 117 3.73 -12.03 -9.27
C ARG A 117 3.23 -10.68 -8.77
N LEU A 118 3.43 -10.43 -7.48
CA LEU A 118 3.25 -9.10 -6.92
C LEU A 118 4.43 -8.20 -7.32
N VAL A 119 4.10 -7.04 -7.87
CA VAL A 119 5.08 -6.00 -8.15
C VAL A 119 5.57 -5.43 -6.81
N PRO A 120 6.88 -5.17 -6.65
CA PRO A 120 7.40 -4.50 -5.46
C PRO A 120 6.60 -3.24 -5.13
N GLY A 121 6.19 -3.11 -3.86
CA GLY A 121 5.23 -2.09 -3.40
C GLY A 121 3.81 -2.63 -3.21
N GLY A 122 3.48 -3.79 -3.76
CA GLY A 122 2.27 -4.56 -3.43
C GLY A 122 0.97 -4.04 -4.02
N ARG A 123 0.99 -2.92 -4.76
CA ARG A 123 -0.19 -2.36 -5.45
C ARG A 123 -0.58 -3.14 -6.68
N PHE A 124 0.39 -3.59 -7.48
CA PHE A 124 0.10 -4.26 -8.74
C PHE A 124 0.36 -5.76 -8.65
N LEU A 125 -0.52 -6.54 -9.26
CA LEU A 125 -0.38 -7.99 -9.42
C LEU A 125 -0.31 -8.31 -10.90
N ILE A 126 0.68 -9.11 -11.29
CA ILE A 126 0.79 -9.67 -12.64
C ILE A 126 0.33 -11.11 -12.57
N THR A 127 -0.60 -11.47 -13.45
CA THR A 127 -1.08 -12.85 -13.63
C THR A 127 -0.80 -13.30 -15.05
N THR A 128 -0.35 -14.54 -15.24
CA THR A 128 -0.32 -15.17 -16.57
C THR A 128 -1.40 -16.21 -16.66
N LYS A 129 -2.14 -16.23 -17.75
CA LYS A 129 -3.13 -17.26 -18.07
C LYS A 129 -2.58 -18.21 -19.13
N ALA A 130 -3.33 -19.28 -19.40
CA ALA A 130 -3.06 -20.11 -20.57
C ALA A 130 -2.99 -19.30 -21.87
N LYS A 131 -2.27 -19.82 -22.86
CA LYS A 131 -1.94 -19.13 -24.13
C LYS A 131 -1.02 -17.90 -23.96
N SER A 132 -0.27 -17.85 -22.85
CA SER A 132 0.73 -16.81 -22.57
C SER A 132 0.16 -15.39 -22.44
N VAL A 133 -1.14 -15.27 -22.12
CA VAL A 133 -1.77 -13.97 -21.87
C VAL A 133 -1.29 -13.43 -20.53
N VAL A 134 -0.77 -12.21 -20.51
CA VAL A 134 -0.29 -11.52 -19.31
C VAL A 134 -1.27 -10.43 -18.94
N GLU A 135 -1.77 -10.47 -17.71
CA GLU A 135 -2.70 -9.49 -17.17
C GLU A 135 -2.07 -8.70 -16.02
N LEU A 136 -2.30 -7.39 -16.01
CA LEU A 136 -1.90 -6.49 -14.94
C LEU A 136 -3.13 -6.06 -14.14
N TRP A 137 -3.10 -6.23 -12.83
CA TRP A 137 -4.17 -5.87 -11.92
C TRP A 137 -3.74 -4.75 -10.99
N ASP A 138 -4.62 -3.77 -10.76
CA ASP A 138 -4.43 -2.75 -9.73
C ASP A 138 -5.22 -3.14 -8.47
N LEU A 139 -4.48 -3.48 -7.40
CA LEU A 139 -5.03 -3.86 -6.10
C LEU A 139 -5.33 -2.64 -5.21
N GLY A 140 -4.92 -1.44 -5.63
CA GLY A 140 -5.05 -0.21 -4.85
C GLY A 140 -4.02 -0.06 -3.74
N TYR A 141 -4.18 0.99 -2.93
CA TYR A 141 -3.23 1.37 -1.88
C TYR A 141 -3.62 0.90 -0.48
N THR A 142 -4.86 0.45 -0.29
CA THR A 142 -5.38 0.05 1.01
C THR A 142 -6.08 -1.31 0.96
N PRO A 143 -6.19 -2.04 2.09
CA PRO A 143 -6.91 -3.30 2.18
C PRO A 143 -8.43 -3.19 1.97
N THR A 144 -8.99 -1.98 1.86
CA THR A 144 -10.42 -1.76 1.62
C THR A 144 -10.74 -1.29 0.21
N THR A 145 -9.73 -0.91 -0.59
CA THR A 145 -9.93 -0.47 -1.99
C THR A 145 -10.62 -1.58 -2.80
N LEU A 146 -11.65 -1.27 -3.58
CA LEU A 146 -12.29 -2.24 -4.46
C LEU A 146 -11.34 -2.62 -5.59
N ILE A 147 -11.13 -3.93 -5.81
CA ILE A 147 -10.36 -4.41 -6.95
C ILE A 147 -11.28 -4.42 -8.17
N PRO A 148 -10.87 -3.84 -9.31
CA PRO A 148 -11.66 -3.91 -10.55
C PRO A 148 -11.95 -5.36 -10.95
N LEU A 149 -13.11 -5.58 -11.56
CA LEU A 149 -13.50 -6.92 -12.06
C LEU A 149 -12.69 -7.36 -13.30
N TYR A 150 -11.98 -6.43 -13.93
CA TYR A 150 -11.21 -6.65 -15.13
C TYR A 150 -9.76 -6.20 -14.93
N PRO A 151 -8.79 -6.84 -15.60
CA PRO A 151 -7.41 -6.39 -15.54
C PRO A 151 -7.27 -4.97 -16.10
N LEU A 152 -6.31 -4.23 -15.57
CA LEU A 152 -5.94 -2.89 -16.05
C LEU A 152 -5.37 -2.95 -17.47
N ALA A 153 -4.65 -4.02 -17.78
CA ALA A 153 -4.10 -4.29 -19.11
C ALA A 153 -3.95 -5.79 -19.34
N THR A 154 -4.04 -6.19 -20.61
CA THR A 154 -3.86 -7.57 -21.09
C THR A 154 -2.93 -7.55 -22.29
N MET A 155 -1.90 -8.41 -22.30
CA MET A 155 -0.92 -8.57 -23.38
C MET A 155 -0.85 -10.01 -23.87
#